data_AF-A0AAW9RLE1-F1
#
_entry.id   AF-A0AAW9RLE1-F1
#
_cell.length_a   1.000
_cell.length_b   1.000
_cell.length_c   1.000
_cell.angle_alpha   90.00
_cell.angle_beta   90.00
_cell.angle_gamma   90.00
#
_symmetry.space_group_name_H-M   'P 1'
#
loop_
_entity.id
_entity.type
_entity.pdbx_description
1 polymer ?
#
loop_
_entity_poly.entity_id
_entity_poly.type
_entity_poly.pdbx_seq_one_letter_code
_entity_poly.pdbx_strand_id
1 'polypeptide(L)'
;MTGGRKTAVLTAGAGIALMALASGFAGAGIARAAGQSCREVPVSAPSKLCRGRIDLDPAIPAGFATNPNALGISEKTGGRMADCFAWESFVALNWPGTRSCRGVPSNRKGTADWTSNRVWETYKEPYELFQATNETWDPALIDFNDAPPEGPCGDLTGSGRKLLRHANKFPLSNEDAQAFLDSAVLRDQNGNAVWYEILMNRDVFDYIRDSGLAATGAYSFGGPLDGENVDFPTAADGASGTGAIEIKAAWRQMTDADDLARYFTQDAVVYDSVTCTETTVGLVGLHIARKVAFSPKWIWATFEHEDNVPPAGSNGDGRSYSFFSKYCAKNEPANCPYEVAITDVDNICCPNLITFPGPNPALSINQVTRLTPIQAWSKINRRYRRAYRKAGSPFRHFVLVGAQWAKPRAGTEQASGGRMPAGHAAPHFPGSPWQRPCNPNGPWAVEPPSRGEACYEQIPSDLRNTSMETLFVQTDRTGTQYSADSCMNCHFAGGIDGSYLWLDAMLNPYRAGD
;
A
#
# COMPACT_ATOMS: atom_id res chain seq x y z
N MET A 1 84.45 37.14 -39.22
CA MET A 1 84.06 37.54 -40.59
C MET A 1 82.55 37.37 -40.69
N THR A 2 81.73 38.36 -40.32
CA THR A 2 81.22 39.47 -41.15
C THR A 2 80.43 39.06 -42.40
N GLY A 3 79.13 39.40 -42.38
CA GLY A 3 78.26 39.63 -43.56
C GLY A 3 77.31 38.46 -43.91
N GLY A 4 76.00 38.63 -44.12
CA GLY A 4 75.13 39.81 -44.19
C GLY A 4 73.98 39.59 -45.20
N ARG A 5 72.86 40.31 -44.98
CA ARG A 5 71.62 40.55 -45.80
C ARG A 5 70.39 39.72 -45.36
N LYS A 6 69.34 40.27 -44.71
CA LYS A 6 68.48 41.48 -44.91
C LYS A 6 67.78 41.49 -46.28
N THR A 7 66.55 40.96 -46.35
CA THR A 7 65.23 41.64 -46.35
C THR A 7 64.87 42.41 -47.63
N ALA A 8 63.75 42.05 -48.24
CA ALA A 8 62.90 42.95 -49.02
C ALA A 8 61.44 42.70 -48.62
N VAL A 9 60.84 43.75 -48.06
CA VAL A 9 59.41 43.92 -47.81
C VAL A 9 58.84 44.64 -49.03
N LEU A 10 57.68 44.19 -49.52
CA LEU A 10 56.78 44.99 -50.35
C LEU A 10 55.36 44.76 -49.83
N THR A 11 54.85 45.81 -49.20
CA THR A 11 53.48 46.00 -48.72
C THR A 11 52.55 46.38 -49.86
N ALA A 12 51.35 45.80 -49.90
CA ALA A 12 50.14 46.47 -50.34
C ALA A 12 48.94 45.90 -49.55
N GLY A 13 48.26 46.75 -48.78
CA GLY A 13 46.95 46.46 -48.17
C GLY A 13 45.84 46.47 -49.24
N ALA A 14 44.57 46.23 -48.96
CA ALA A 14 43.78 45.98 -47.76
C ALA A 14 42.42 45.40 -48.24
N GLY A 15 41.69 44.64 -47.41
CA GLY A 15 40.30 44.27 -47.75
C GLY A 15 39.72 43.02 -47.08
N ILE A 16 39.50 43.13 -45.77
CA ILE A 16 38.59 42.38 -44.86
C ILE A 16 37.67 41.30 -45.47
N ALA A 17 37.79 40.07 -44.95
CA ALA A 17 36.66 39.19 -44.64
C ALA A 17 37.04 38.31 -43.42
N LEU A 18 36.46 38.60 -42.26
CA LEU A 18 36.61 37.82 -41.04
C LEU A 18 35.71 36.58 -41.14
N MET A 19 36.29 35.39 -41.34
CA MET A 19 35.62 34.12 -41.03
C MET A 19 36.36 33.49 -39.85
N ALA A 20 35.76 33.62 -38.67
CA ALA A 20 36.19 32.88 -37.49
C ALA A 20 35.79 31.40 -37.65
N LEU A 21 36.79 30.53 -37.73
CA LEU A 21 36.62 29.09 -37.58
C LEU A 21 36.21 28.81 -36.13
N ALA A 22 34.92 28.57 -35.90
CA ALA A 22 34.43 28.04 -34.65
C ALA A 22 34.82 26.55 -34.55
N SER A 23 35.71 26.25 -33.61
CA SER A 23 35.98 24.90 -33.14
C SER A 23 34.69 24.29 -32.58
N GLY A 24 34.13 23.32 -33.28
CA GLY A 24 32.97 22.56 -32.83
C GLY A 24 33.35 21.72 -31.61
N PHE A 25 32.85 22.11 -30.44
CA PHE A 25 32.66 21.18 -29.34
C PHE A 25 31.58 20.19 -29.77
N ALA A 26 32.00 18.99 -30.15
CA ALA A 26 31.11 17.84 -30.21
C ALA A 26 30.66 17.55 -28.78
N GLY A 27 29.51 18.08 -28.38
CA GLY A 27 28.81 17.61 -27.21
C GLY A 27 28.56 16.12 -27.39
N ALA A 28 29.11 15.32 -26.49
CA ALA A 28 28.72 13.93 -26.33
C ALA A 28 27.25 13.92 -25.89
N GLY A 29 26.35 13.94 -26.87
CA GLY A 29 24.96 13.61 -26.65
C GLY A 29 24.93 12.19 -26.12
N ILE A 30 24.59 12.03 -24.85
CA ILE A 30 24.25 10.74 -24.27
C ILE A 30 23.05 10.25 -25.06
N ALA A 31 23.30 9.35 -26.02
CA ALA A 31 22.25 8.62 -26.69
C ALA A 31 21.57 7.77 -25.62
N ARG A 32 20.40 8.24 -25.14
CA ARG A 32 19.49 7.45 -24.31
C ARG A 32 19.22 6.17 -25.10
N ALA A 33 19.65 5.03 -24.57
CA ALA A 33 19.42 3.74 -25.21
C ALA A 33 17.94 3.63 -25.58
N ALA A 34 17.64 3.20 -26.81
CA ALA A 34 16.27 3.01 -27.27
C ALA A 34 15.54 2.14 -26.24
N GLY A 35 14.59 2.75 -25.52
CA GLY A 35 13.88 2.11 -24.43
C GLY A 35 13.24 0.81 -24.89
N GLN A 36 13.44 -0.24 -24.12
CA GLN A 36 12.74 -1.51 -24.33
C GLN A 36 11.23 -1.21 -24.35
N SER A 37 10.55 -1.44 -25.48
CA SER A 37 9.12 -1.17 -25.57
C SER A 37 8.36 -2.21 -24.74
N CYS A 38 7.92 -1.79 -23.56
CA CYS A 38 7.06 -2.60 -22.73
C CYS A 38 5.70 -2.78 -23.41
N ARG A 39 5.12 -3.98 -23.26
CA ARG A 39 3.74 -4.22 -23.68
C ARG A 39 2.79 -3.46 -22.77
N GLU A 40 1.62 -3.13 -23.30
CA GLU A 40 0.54 -2.56 -22.50
C GLU A 40 0.07 -3.57 -21.43
N VAL A 41 -0.39 -3.02 -20.30
CA VAL A 41 -1.01 -3.81 -19.25
C VAL A 41 -2.36 -4.31 -19.80
N PRO A 42 -2.62 -5.63 -19.81
CA PRO A 42 -3.89 -6.14 -20.30
C PRO A 42 -5.03 -5.69 -19.38
N VAL A 43 -6.08 -5.14 -19.98
CA VAL A 43 -7.30 -4.71 -19.29
C VAL A 43 -8.47 -5.58 -19.72
N SER A 44 -9.18 -6.17 -18.76
CA SER A 44 -10.37 -6.97 -19.02
C SER A 44 -11.64 -6.11 -18.98
N ALA A 45 -12.72 -6.66 -19.54
CA ALA A 45 -14.03 -6.04 -19.46
C ALA A 45 -14.42 -5.80 -17.98
N PRO A 46 -15.24 -4.78 -17.68
CA PRO A 46 -15.65 -4.49 -16.31
C PRO A 46 -16.26 -5.71 -15.59
N SER A 47 -15.95 -5.82 -14.30
CA SER A 47 -16.36 -6.91 -13.43
C SER A 47 -17.88 -7.00 -13.30
N LYS A 48 -18.38 -8.23 -13.45
CA LYS A 48 -19.80 -8.56 -13.26
C LYS A 48 -19.99 -9.17 -11.86
N LEU A 49 -20.92 -10.13 -11.73
CA LEU A 49 -21.24 -10.78 -10.44
C LEU A 49 -20.48 -12.10 -10.22
N CYS A 50 -19.51 -12.44 -11.08
CA CYS A 50 -18.80 -13.72 -11.05
C CYS A 50 -19.77 -14.92 -10.96
N ARG A 51 -20.86 -15.00 -11.76
CA ARG A 51 -21.85 -16.10 -11.67
C ARG A 51 -21.41 -17.39 -12.38
N GLY A 52 -20.55 -17.28 -13.39
CA GLY A 52 -20.13 -18.39 -14.25
C GLY A 52 -18.94 -19.19 -13.73
N ARG A 53 -18.20 -19.83 -14.64
CA ARG A 53 -16.90 -20.42 -14.31
C ARG A 53 -15.94 -19.30 -13.85
N ILE A 54 -15.08 -19.62 -12.89
CA ILE A 54 -13.96 -18.73 -12.51
C ILE A 54 -12.75 -19.22 -13.28
N ASP A 55 -12.25 -18.35 -14.16
CA ASP A 55 -11.00 -18.54 -14.88
C ASP A 55 -10.01 -17.48 -14.37
N LEU A 56 -8.77 -17.90 -14.13
CA LEU A 56 -7.73 -16.99 -13.66
C LEU A 56 -7.18 -16.25 -14.88
N ASP A 57 -7.21 -14.92 -14.84
CA ASP A 57 -6.90 -14.05 -15.98
C ASP A 57 -5.86 -13.00 -15.57
N PRO A 58 -4.76 -12.79 -16.34
CA PRO A 58 -3.80 -11.73 -16.07
C PRO A 58 -4.34 -10.31 -16.26
N ALA A 59 -5.50 -10.13 -16.89
CA ALA A 59 -6.02 -8.83 -17.27
C ALA A 59 -6.73 -8.11 -16.11
N ILE A 60 -6.28 -6.90 -15.79
CA ILE A 60 -6.83 -6.05 -14.72
C ILE A 60 -8.26 -5.62 -15.11
N PRO A 61 -9.28 -5.80 -14.26
CA PRO A 61 -10.64 -5.38 -14.62
C PRO A 61 -10.73 -3.86 -14.73
N ALA A 62 -11.35 -3.35 -15.79
CA ALA A 62 -11.50 -1.91 -16.04
C ALA A 62 -12.36 -1.18 -14.98
N GLY A 63 -13.10 -1.91 -14.14
CA GLY A 63 -13.99 -1.35 -13.12
C GLY A 63 -15.25 -2.19 -12.96
N PHE A 64 -16.37 -1.55 -12.63
CA PHE A 64 -17.66 -2.22 -12.47
C PHE A 64 -18.49 -2.21 -13.75
N ALA A 65 -19.11 -3.34 -14.09
CA ALA A 65 -19.99 -3.45 -15.27
C ALA A 65 -21.28 -2.63 -15.19
N THR A 66 -21.63 -2.17 -13.99
CA THR A 66 -22.76 -1.27 -13.77
C THR A 66 -22.39 -0.38 -12.60
N ASN A 67 -22.88 0.86 -12.61
CA ASN A 67 -22.72 1.74 -11.46
C ASN A 67 -23.23 1.02 -10.20
N PRO A 68 -22.39 0.79 -9.17
CA PRO A 68 -22.81 0.09 -7.96
C PRO A 68 -23.97 0.80 -7.25
N ASN A 69 -24.13 2.10 -7.47
CA ASN A 69 -25.26 2.89 -6.96
C ASN A 69 -26.59 2.55 -7.66
N ALA A 70 -26.55 2.02 -8.90
CA ALA A 70 -27.73 1.70 -9.70
C ALA A 70 -28.22 0.25 -9.55
N LEU A 71 -27.39 -0.68 -9.05
CA LEU A 71 -27.72 -2.12 -8.97
C LEU A 71 -28.65 -2.52 -7.81
N GLY A 72 -29.14 -1.55 -7.04
CA GLY A 72 -29.76 -1.81 -5.75
C GLY A 72 -28.69 -2.21 -4.73
N ILE A 73 -28.61 -1.38 -3.69
CA ILE A 73 -27.63 -1.42 -2.59
C ILE A 73 -27.86 -2.61 -1.65
N SER A 74 -28.47 -3.70 -2.13
CA SER A 74 -28.43 -4.92 -1.36
C SER A 74 -27.00 -5.45 -1.40
N GLU A 75 -26.44 -5.73 -0.23
CA GLU A 75 -25.19 -6.46 -0.01
C GLU A 75 -25.05 -7.66 -0.96
N LYS A 76 -26.19 -8.27 -1.35
CA LYS A 76 -26.30 -9.42 -2.26
C LYS A 76 -25.87 -9.16 -3.71
N THR A 77 -26.08 -7.95 -4.23
CA THR A 77 -25.78 -7.63 -5.65
C THR A 77 -24.59 -6.69 -5.78
N GLY A 78 -24.62 -5.53 -5.10
CA GLY A 78 -23.52 -4.57 -5.11
C GLY A 78 -22.25 -5.13 -4.47
N GLY A 79 -22.37 -5.68 -3.25
CA GLY A 79 -21.26 -6.30 -2.53
C GLY A 79 -20.65 -7.48 -3.30
N ARG A 80 -21.48 -8.30 -3.94
CA ARG A 80 -20.98 -9.40 -4.79
C ARG A 80 -20.20 -8.92 -6.01
N MET A 81 -20.56 -7.78 -6.61
CA MET A 81 -19.80 -7.19 -7.72
C MET A 81 -18.46 -6.64 -7.23
N ALA A 82 -18.45 -5.96 -6.08
CA ALA A 82 -17.23 -5.47 -5.43
C ALA A 82 -16.28 -6.62 -5.07
N ASP A 83 -16.79 -7.70 -4.49
CA ASP A 83 -16.00 -8.90 -4.19
C ASP A 83 -15.46 -9.59 -5.46
N CYS A 84 -16.26 -9.59 -6.53
CA CYS A 84 -15.84 -10.13 -7.83
C CYS A 84 -14.69 -9.30 -8.41
N PHE A 85 -14.84 -7.99 -8.44
CA PHE A 85 -13.81 -7.04 -8.86
C PHE A 85 -12.54 -7.14 -8.01
N ALA A 86 -12.68 -7.29 -6.70
CA ALA A 86 -11.56 -7.47 -5.79
C ALA A 86 -10.79 -8.75 -6.12
N TRP A 87 -11.48 -9.88 -6.30
CA TRP A 87 -10.83 -11.14 -6.66
C TRP A 87 -10.21 -11.10 -8.06
N GLU A 88 -10.88 -10.53 -9.07
CA GLU A 88 -10.32 -10.38 -10.42
C GLU A 88 -9.06 -9.50 -10.40
N SER A 89 -9.08 -8.40 -9.63
CA SER A 89 -7.90 -7.56 -9.42
C SER A 89 -6.78 -8.31 -8.69
N PHE A 90 -7.10 -9.08 -7.65
CA PHE A 90 -6.13 -9.91 -6.92
C PHE A 90 -5.49 -10.95 -7.85
N VAL A 91 -6.26 -11.57 -8.75
CA VAL A 91 -5.72 -12.54 -9.72
C VAL A 91 -4.74 -11.88 -10.69
N ALA A 92 -5.14 -10.78 -11.31
CA ALA A 92 -4.31 -10.08 -12.28
C ALA A 92 -3.01 -9.53 -11.64
N LEU A 93 -3.11 -8.94 -10.44
CA LEU A 93 -1.96 -8.41 -9.71
C LEU A 93 -1.01 -9.53 -9.23
N ASN A 94 -1.54 -10.70 -8.87
CA ASN A 94 -0.74 -11.86 -8.47
C ASN A 94 -0.34 -12.78 -9.64
N TRP A 95 -0.52 -12.31 -10.88
CA TRP A 95 0.09 -12.96 -12.04
C TRP A 95 1.62 -12.83 -11.99
N PRO A 96 2.40 -13.80 -12.51
CA PRO A 96 3.83 -13.61 -12.69
C PRO A 96 4.11 -12.34 -13.51
N GLY A 97 4.93 -11.44 -13.00
CA GLY A 97 5.33 -10.20 -13.68
C GLY A 97 6.59 -10.35 -14.52
N THR A 98 7.05 -9.23 -15.08
CA THR A 98 8.33 -9.12 -15.78
C THR A 98 9.19 -8.02 -15.16
N ARG A 99 10.44 -8.32 -14.78
CA ARG A 99 11.32 -7.36 -14.10
C ARG A 99 11.59 -6.07 -14.90
N SER A 100 11.70 -6.17 -16.22
CA SER A 100 12.02 -5.02 -17.09
C SER A 100 10.82 -4.15 -17.45
N CYS A 101 9.59 -4.63 -17.19
CA CYS A 101 8.37 -3.92 -17.50
C CYS A 101 7.44 -4.00 -16.30
N ARG A 102 7.59 -3.02 -15.42
CA ARG A 102 6.83 -2.94 -14.17
C ARG A 102 5.34 -2.82 -14.48
N GLY A 103 4.53 -3.55 -13.75
CA GLY A 103 3.08 -3.62 -13.94
C GLY A 103 2.60 -4.53 -15.08
N VAL A 104 3.51 -5.15 -15.85
CA VAL A 104 3.15 -5.98 -17.00
C VAL A 104 3.22 -7.47 -16.62
N PRO A 105 2.15 -8.25 -16.84
CA PRO A 105 2.17 -9.69 -16.62
C PRO A 105 3.01 -10.42 -17.67
N SER A 106 3.64 -11.51 -17.25
CA SER A 106 4.37 -12.43 -18.13
C SER A 106 3.40 -13.16 -19.05
N ASN A 107 3.74 -13.20 -20.34
CA ASN A 107 3.06 -14.03 -21.34
C ASN A 107 3.67 -15.44 -21.48
N ARG A 108 4.77 -15.72 -20.78
CA ARG A 108 5.47 -17.02 -20.81
C ARG A 108 5.16 -17.88 -19.59
N LYS A 109 4.81 -17.24 -18.48
CA LYS A 109 4.57 -17.88 -17.21
C LYS A 109 3.11 -17.69 -16.81
N GLY A 110 2.43 -18.80 -16.56
CA GLY A 110 1.05 -18.79 -16.10
C GLY A 110 0.96 -18.79 -14.58
N THR A 111 -0.25 -18.87 -14.05
CA THR A 111 -0.48 -18.85 -12.60
C THR A 111 0.43 -19.81 -11.86
N ALA A 112 0.67 -21.04 -12.36
CA ALA A 112 1.51 -22.07 -11.71
C ALA A 112 2.98 -21.68 -11.42
N ASP A 113 3.47 -20.55 -11.91
CA ASP A 113 4.80 -20.05 -11.57
C ASP A 113 4.77 -19.19 -10.31
N TRP A 114 5.50 -19.63 -9.29
CA TRP A 114 5.57 -18.99 -7.97
C TRP A 114 6.95 -18.42 -7.64
N THR A 115 7.95 -18.60 -8.52
CA THR A 115 9.32 -18.12 -8.29
C THR A 115 9.58 -16.73 -8.88
N SER A 116 8.69 -16.25 -9.77
CA SER A 116 8.77 -14.87 -10.27
C SER A 116 8.11 -13.90 -9.30
N ASN A 117 8.58 -12.67 -9.31
CA ASN A 117 7.83 -11.54 -8.77
C ASN A 117 6.43 -11.51 -9.40
N ARG A 118 5.44 -11.14 -8.59
CA ARG A 118 4.09 -10.81 -9.03
C ARG A 118 4.08 -9.47 -9.75
N VAL A 119 3.03 -9.21 -10.52
CA VAL A 119 2.85 -7.92 -11.20
C VAL A 119 2.94 -6.77 -10.20
N TRP A 120 2.23 -6.87 -9.07
CA TRP A 120 2.27 -5.81 -8.06
C TRP A 120 3.65 -5.63 -7.42
N GLU A 121 4.44 -6.71 -7.24
CA GLU A 121 5.81 -6.64 -6.68
C GLU A 121 6.80 -5.92 -7.60
N THR A 122 6.39 -5.56 -8.82
CA THR A 122 7.19 -4.74 -9.72
C THR A 122 6.83 -3.26 -9.65
N TYR A 123 5.73 -2.87 -8.98
CA TYR A 123 5.40 -1.46 -8.78
C TYR A 123 6.47 -0.70 -8.00
N LYS A 124 6.39 0.63 -8.01
CA LYS A 124 7.35 1.46 -7.28
C LYS A 124 6.89 1.66 -5.85
N GLU A 125 7.81 1.62 -4.90
CA GLU A 125 7.56 2.09 -3.54
C GLU A 125 7.69 3.63 -3.46
N PRO A 126 7.04 4.30 -2.48
CA PRO A 126 7.11 5.76 -2.31
C PRO A 126 8.52 6.34 -2.34
N TYR A 127 9.49 5.70 -1.68
CA TYR A 127 10.87 6.20 -1.62
C TYR A 127 11.59 6.23 -2.98
N GLU A 128 11.11 5.48 -3.97
CA GLU A 128 11.68 5.52 -5.33
C GLU A 128 11.32 6.82 -6.07
N LEU A 129 10.41 7.63 -5.51
CA LEU A 129 9.98 8.91 -6.07
C LEU A 129 10.12 10.07 -5.06
N PHE A 130 9.72 9.84 -3.80
CA PHE A 130 9.77 10.81 -2.71
C PHE A 130 11.08 10.69 -1.93
N GLN A 131 11.82 11.79 -1.85
CA GLN A 131 13.13 11.86 -1.19
C GLN A 131 13.19 13.08 -0.28
N ALA A 132 12.42 13.03 0.82
CA ALA A 132 12.08 14.19 1.64
C ALA A 132 13.28 14.95 2.26
N THR A 133 14.46 14.33 2.31
CA THR A 133 15.68 14.91 2.88
C THR A 133 16.84 15.03 1.88
N ASN A 134 16.63 14.71 0.59
CA ASN A 134 17.64 14.88 -0.44
C ASN A 134 17.30 16.10 -1.31
N GLU A 135 17.92 17.24 -1.01
CA GLU A 135 17.69 18.51 -1.71
C GLU A 135 18.14 18.49 -3.19
N THR A 136 19.01 17.55 -3.56
CA THR A 136 19.49 17.40 -4.95
C THR A 136 18.66 16.41 -5.77
N TRP A 137 17.68 15.75 -5.15
CA TRP A 137 16.80 14.80 -5.82
C TRP A 137 15.83 15.53 -6.75
N ASP A 138 15.85 15.16 -8.03
CA ASP A 138 14.91 15.66 -9.02
C ASP A 138 13.95 14.53 -9.44
N PRO A 139 12.70 14.50 -8.91
CA PRO A 139 11.73 13.46 -9.25
C PRO A 139 11.34 13.49 -10.73
N ALA A 140 11.48 14.62 -11.44
CA ALA A 140 11.13 14.73 -12.85
C ALA A 140 12.07 13.90 -13.76
N LEU A 141 13.24 13.52 -13.26
CA LEU A 141 14.21 12.69 -14.00
C LEU A 141 13.96 11.19 -13.88
N ILE A 142 13.03 10.77 -13.01
CA ILE A 142 12.78 9.36 -12.70
C ILE A 142 11.73 8.78 -13.67
N ASP A 143 12.06 7.65 -14.30
CA ASP A 143 11.10 6.84 -15.06
C ASP A 143 10.49 5.73 -14.19
N PHE A 144 9.25 5.36 -14.50
CA PHE A 144 8.56 4.29 -13.78
C PHE A 144 9.31 2.96 -13.84
N ASN A 145 10.06 2.65 -14.90
CA ASN A 145 10.80 1.40 -15.02
C ASN A 145 12.24 1.47 -14.47
N ASP A 146 12.69 2.62 -13.97
CA ASP A 146 14.03 2.74 -13.41
C ASP A 146 14.20 1.84 -12.18
N ALA A 147 15.45 1.40 -11.97
CA ALA A 147 15.85 0.70 -10.77
C ALA A 147 15.59 1.59 -9.52
N PRO A 148 15.34 0.99 -8.34
CA PRO A 148 15.23 1.75 -7.12
C PRO A 148 16.56 2.48 -6.82
N PRO A 149 16.52 3.68 -6.19
CA PRO A 149 17.74 4.32 -5.71
C PRO A 149 18.43 3.46 -4.64
N GLU A 150 19.75 3.63 -4.50
CA GLU A 150 20.57 2.87 -3.54
C GLU A 150 20.10 3.11 -2.10
N GLY A 151 19.62 2.06 -1.43
CA GLY A 151 19.07 2.17 -0.08
C GLY A 151 20.12 2.05 1.04
N PRO A 152 19.67 2.07 2.31
CA PRO A 152 20.56 1.88 3.48
C PRO A 152 21.21 0.49 3.52
N CYS A 153 20.68 -0.47 2.77
CA CYS A 153 21.24 -1.81 2.60
C CYS A 153 22.07 -1.96 1.31
N GLY A 154 22.51 -0.84 0.72
CA GLY A 154 23.26 -0.81 -0.53
C GLY A 154 22.40 -1.08 -1.76
N ASP A 155 23.07 -1.33 -2.90
CA ASP A 155 22.42 -1.66 -4.16
C ASP A 155 21.95 -3.12 -4.19
N LEU A 156 20.63 -3.32 -4.12
CA LEU A 156 19.99 -4.63 -4.24
C LEU A 156 19.55 -4.93 -5.68
N THR A 157 19.84 -4.06 -6.64
CA THR A 157 19.46 -4.23 -8.05
C THR A 157 20.01 -5.54 -8.60
N GLY A 158 19.15 -6.32 -9.24
CA GLY A 158 19.53 -7.61 -9.83
C GLY A 158 19.68 -8.77 -8.85
N SER A 159 19.76 -8.54 -7.54
CA SER A 159 19.80 -9.59 -6.50
C SER A 159 18.55 -10.48 -6.52
N GLY A 160 17.42 -9.91 -6.96
CA GLY A 160 16.11 -10.54 -6.90
C GLY A 160 15.46 -10.49 -5.51
N ARG A 161 16.16 -9.92 -4.51
CA ARG A 161 15.65 -9.73 -3.16
C ARG A 161 14.88 -8.44 -3.05
N LYS A 162 13.86 -8.43 -2.20
CA LYS A 162 13.11 -7.23 -1.85
C LYS A 162 13.72 -6.54 -0.63
N LEU A 163 13.59 -5.23 -0.53
CA LEU A 163 13.91 -4.48 0.69
C LEU A 163 12.62 -4.28 1.49
N LEU A 164 12.64 -4.57 2.79
CA LEU A 164 11.52 -4.34 3.71
C LEU A 164 11.97 -3.44 4.84
N ARG A 165 11.30 -2.30 5.03
CA ARG A 165 11.77 -1.24 5.95
C ARG A 165 10.73 -0.80 6.97
N HIS A 166 9.49 -1.25 6.84
CA HIS A 166 8.38 -0.79 7.64
C HIS A 166 7.84 -1.93 8.50
N ALA A 167 8.24 -2.01 9.76
CA ALA A 167 7.59 -2.91 10.74
C ALA A 167 6.46 -2.19 11.50
N ASN A 168 6.50 -0.86 11.53
CA ASN A 168 5.53 -0.02 12.20
C ASN A 168 4.38 0.34 11.25
N LYS A 169 3.17 0.38 11.80
CA LYS A 169 1.96 0.65 11.04
C LYS A 169 1.65 2.13 10.85
N PHE A 170 2.26 2.98 11.68
CA PHE A 170 2.08 4.43 11.70
C PHE A 170 3.39 5.09 12.17
N PRO A 171 3.92 6.09 11.46
CA PRO A 171 4.79 7.08 12.08
C PRO A 171 3.91 8.15 12.71
N LEU A 172 4.04 8.39 14.01
CA LEU A 172 3.38 9.51 14.68
C LEU A 172 4.44 10.36 15.37
N SER A 173 4.91 11.39 14.67
CA SER A 173 5.66 12.46 15.33
C SER A 173 4.73 13.21 16.28
N ASN A 174 5.06 13.16 17.56
CA ASN A 174 4.33 13.69 18.73
C ASN A 174 3.73 15.10 18.60
N GLU A 175 2.61 15.35 19.30
CA GLU A 175 2.57 16.22 20.49
C GLU A 175 1.15 16.23 21.15
N ASP A 176 1.14 15.91 22.46
CA ASP A 176 0.14 16.29 23.47
C ASP A 176 -1.19 15.53 23.68
N ALA A 177 -1.21 14.21 23.50
CA ALA A 177 -2.07 13.32 24.31
C ALA A 177 -1.50 11.90 24.44
N GLN A 178 -0.82 11.64 25.57
CA GLN A 178 -0.51 10.31 26.12
C GLN A 178 0.10 9.27 25.15
N ALA A 179 1.34 9.44 24.68
CA ALA A 179 2.24 8.33 24.29
C ALA A 179 1.65 7.22 23.37
N PHE A 180 0.71 7.55 22.49
CA PHE A 180 0.07 6.55 21.62
C PHE A 180 0.84 6.41 20.28
N LEU A 181 1.81 5.49 20.31
CA LEU A 181 2.21 4.58 19.23
C LEU A 181 3.14 5.10 18.11
N ASP A 182 4.41 5.31 18.48
CA ASP A 182 5.56 5.08 17.58
C ASP A 182 5.82 3.56 17.31
N SER A 183 4.93 2.65 17.74
CA SER A 183 5.37 1.29 18.12
C SER A 183 4.36 0.13 18.08
N ALA A 184 3.16 0.30 17.50
CA ALA A 184 2.24 -0.82 17.31
C ALA A 184 2.75 -1.74 16.18
N VAL A 185 3.55 -2.74 16.55
CA VAL A 185 4.08 -3.77 15.64
C VAL A 185 3.24 -5.02 15.78
N LEU A 186 2.68 -5.51 14.68
CA LEU A 186 2.10 -6.85 14.65
C LEU A 186 3.25 -7.87 14.67
N ARG A 187 3.21 -8.80 15.61
CA ARG A 187 4.21 -9.85 15.79
C ARG A 187 3.57 -11.23 15.76
N ASP A 188 4.28 -12.16 15.13
CA ASP A 188 3.86 -13.55 15.06
C ASP A 188 4.10 -14.31 16.37
N GLN A 189 3.69 -15.58 16.42
CA GLN A 189 3.91 -16.46 17.59
C GLN A 189 5.38 -16.80 17.86
N ASN A 190 6.30 -16.44 16.97
CA ASN A 190 7.73 -16.58 17.14
C ASN A 190 8.38 -15.25 17.61
N GLY A 191 7.59 -14.19 17.83
CA GLY A 191 8.06 -12.86 18.24
C GLY A 191 8.59 -11.99 17.09
N ASN A 192 8.50 -12.46 15.84
CA ASN A 192 8.98 -11.73 14.68
C ASN A 192 7.98 -10.65 14.28
N ALA A 193 8.48 -9.45 13.98
CA ALA A 193 7.67 -8.39 13.40
C ALA A 193 7.15 -8.78 12.02
N VAL A 194 5.92 -8.38 11.73
CA VAL A 194 5.35 -8.33 10.38
C VAL A 194 5.84 -7.05 9.72
N TRP A 195 6.35 -7.21 8.50
CA TRP A 195 6.88 -6.13 7.68
C TRP A 195 5.89 -5.74 6.60
N TYR A 196 5.82 -4.44 6.32
CA TYR A 196 4.91 -3.84 5.38
C TYR A 196 5.67 -3.17 4.24
N GLU A 197 4.96 -3.05 3.13
CA GLU A 197 5.41 -2.47 1.89
C GLU A 197 4.21 -1.76 1.27
N ILE A 198 4.41 -0.53 0.81
CA ILE A 198 3.43 0.25 0.08
C ILE A 198 3.94 0.44 -1.34
N LEU A 199 3.11 0.15 -2.35
CA LEU A 199 3.49 0.37 -3.75
C LEU A 199 2.41 1.09 -4.54
N MET A 200 2.87 1.77 -5.60
CA MET A 200 2.05 2.53 -6.53
C MET A 200 2.30 2.09 -7.98
N ASN A 201 1.22 1.93 -8.74
CA ASN A 201 1.31 1.64 -10.17
C ASN A 201 1.75 2.87 -10.98
N ARG A 202 1.94 2.66 -12.29
CA ARG A 202 2.37 3.70 -13.24
C ARG A 202 1.47 4.93 -13.20
N ASP A 203 0.15 4.73 -13.14
CA ASP A 203 -0.80 5.84 -13.22
C ASP A 203 -0.68 6.79 -12.02
N VAL A 204 -0.44 6.26 -10.83
CA VAL A 204 -0.17 7.07 -9.63
C VAL A 204 1.20 7.74 -9.72
N PHE A 205 2.23 7.00 -10.10
CA PHE A 205 3.60 7.51 -10.22
C PHE A 205 3.69 8.66 -11.23
N ASP A 206 3.19 8.45 -12.45
CA ASP A 206 3.23 9.46 -13.52
C ASP A 206 2.41 10.68 -13.11
N TYR A 207 1.24 10.51 -12.48
CA TYR A 207 0.44 11.63 -11.97
C TYR A 207 1.20 12.48 -10.96
N ILE A 208 1.83 11.87 -9.95
CA ILE A 208 2.57 12.59 -8.90
C ILE A 208 3.78 13.31 -9.51
N ARG A 209 4.55 12.60 -10.33
CA ARG A 209 5.76 13.14 -10.98
C ARG A 209 5.41 14.31 -11.89
N ASP A 210 4.46 14.11 -12.81
CA ASP A 210 4.15 15.07 -13.85
C ASP A 210 3.40 16.30 -13.31
N SER A 211 2.72 16.14 -12.17
CA SER A 211 2.09 17.25 -11.43
C SER A 211 3.05 17.96 -10.47
N GLY A 212 4.32 17.56 -10.39
CA GLY A 212 5.32 18.18 -9.52
C GLY A 212 5.12 17.92 -8.01
N LEU A 213 4.23 17.00 -7.63
CA LEU A 213 3.82 16.79 -6.24
C LEU A 213 4.86 16.05 -5.38
N ALA A 214 5.90 15.49 -6.02
CA ALA A 214 7.02 14.83 -5.35
C ALA A 214 8.25 15.73 -5.19
N ALA A 215 8.17 17.03 -5.50
CA ALA A 215 9.28 17.95 -5.29
C ALA A 215 9.70 17.96 -3.81
N THR A 216 10.99 17.76 -3.53
CA THR A 216 11.51 17.73 -2.16
C THR A 216 11.13 19.00 -1.42
N GLY A 217 10.49 18.85 -0.25
CA GLY A 217 10.00 19.95 0.58
C GLY A 217 8.60 20.47 0.23
N ALA A 218 7.93 19.95 -0.81
CA ALA A 218 6.59 20.38 -1.23
C ALA A 218 5.45 19.52 -0.67
N TYR A 219 5.73 18.55 0.20
CA TYR A 219 4.75 17.60 0.72
C TYR A 219 4.97 17.29 2.22
N SER A 220 3.94 16.72 2.84
CA SER A 220 3.88 16.29 4.24
C SER A 220 3.20 14.92 4.34
N PHE A 221 3.09 14.38 5.57
CA PHE A 221 2.33 13.15 5.83
C PHE A 221 0.87 13.22 5.34
N GLY A 222 0.28 14.42 5.26
CA GLY A 222 -1.10 14.61 4.80
C GLY A 222 -1.27 14.83 3.30
N GLY A 223 -0.17 15.06 2.56
CA GLY A 223 -0.19 15.45 1.14
C GLY A 223 0.63 16.70 0.82
N PRO A 224 0.45 17.28 -0.38
CA PRO A 224 1.13 18.50 -0.82
C PRO A 224 0.86 19.70 0.09
N LEU A 225 1.86 20.57 0.29
CA LEU A 225 1.77 21.73 1.20
C LEU A 225 0.96 22.91 0.62
N ASP A 226 0.96 23.09 -0.71
CA ASP A 226 0.37 24.28 -1.36
C ASP A 226 -1.16 24.19 -1.58
N GLY A 227 -1.83 23.22 -0.96
CA GLY A 227 -3.29 23.05 -1.06
C GLY A 227 -3.76 22.60 -2.45
N GLU A 228 -2.88 22.00 -3.24
CA GLU A 228 -3.17 21.41 -4.54
C GLU A 228 -4.28 20.35 -4.46
N ASN A 229 -5.16 20.33 -5.47
CA ASN A 229 -6.21 19.32 -5.57
C ASN A 229 -5.60 18.02 -6.12
N VAL A 230 -5.55 16.99 -5.28
CA VAL A 230 -5.16 15.64 -5.71
C VAL A 230 -6.41 14.85 -6.08
N ASP A 231 -6.44 14.36 -7.32
CA ASP A 231 -7.47 13.46 -7.84
C ASP A 231 -6.80 12.43 -8.75
N PHE A 232 -6.43 11.28 -8.16
CA PHE A 232 -5.72 10.24 -8.90
C PHE A 232 -6.51 9.71 -10.11
N PRO A 233 -5.82 9.29 -11.19
CA PRO A 233 -6.46 8.94 -12.46
C PRO A 233 -7.34 7.69 -12.37
N THR A 234 -8.40 7.66 -13.18
CA THR A 234 -9.16 6.44 -13.49
C THR A 234 -8.59 5.77 -14.74
N ALA A 235 -9.15 4.61 -15.13
CA ALA A 235 -8.77 3.94 -16.36
C ALA A 235 -8.92 4.80 -17.64
N ALA A 236 -9.77 5.83 -17.62
CA ALA A 236 -9.95 6.74 -18.75
C ALA A 236 -8.79 7.74 -18.90
N ASP A 237 -8.10 8.06 -17.81
CA ASP A 237 -7.15 9.18 -17.71
C ASP A 237 -5.72 8.72 -17.40
N GLY A 238 -5.55 7.46 -16.98
CA GLY A 238 -4.26 6.86 -16.61
C GLY A 238 -3.50 6.28 -17.79
N ALA A 239 -2.17 6.47 -17.80
CA ALA A 239 -1.27 6.03 -18.87
C ALA A 239 -1.28 4.51 -19.13
N SER A 240 -1.57 3.70 -18.11
CA SER A 240 -1.67 2.24 -18.21
C SER A 240 -3.05 1.73 -18.64
N GLY A 241 -4.08 2.60 -18.64
CA GLY A 241 -5.48 2.22 -18.87
C GLY A 241 -6.11 1.42 -17.72
N THR A 242 -5.42 1.27 -16.57
CA THR A 242 -5.94 0.53 -15.40
C THR A 242 -6.53 1.44 -14.33
N GLY A 243 -6.17 2.73 -14.33
CA GLY A 243 -6.44 3.66 -13.25
C GLY A 243 -5.46 3.50 -12.10
N ALA A 244 -5.54 4.39 -11.13
CA ALA A 244 -4.69 4.35 -9.96
C ALA A 244 -4.87 3.05 -9.15
N ILE A 245 -3.75 2.43 -8.80
CA ILE A 245 -3.68 1.25 -7.95
C ILE A 245 -2.62 1.47 -6.88
N GLU A 246 -3.02 1.34 -5.63
CA GLU A 246 -2.12 1.28 -4.48
C GLU A 246 -2.20 -0.09 -3.83
N ILE A 247 -1.05 -0.58 -3.40
CA ILE A 247 -0.90 -1.89 -2.79
C ILE A 247 -0.26 -1.70 -1.42
N LYS A 248 -0.79 -2.38 -0.41
CA LYS A 248 -0.11 -2.59 0.86
C LYS A 248 0.02 -4.08 1.13
N ALA A 249 1.25 -4.57 1.20
CA ALA A 249 1.56 -5.97 1.46
C ALA A 249 2.05 -6.15 2.90
N ALA A 250 1.74 -7.29 3.52
CA ALA A 250 2.28 -7.68 4.81
C ALA A 250 2.99 -9.02 4.73
N TRP A 251 4.17 -9.05 5.31
CA TRP A 251 5.16 -10.11 5.18
C TRP A 251 5.56 -10.60 6.57
N ARG A 252 5.39 -11.90 6.82
CA ARG A 252 5.91 -12.57 8.01
C ARG A 252 7.27 -13.18 7.68
N GLN A 253 8.21 -13.15 8.61
CA GLN A 253 9.45 -13.90 8.47
C GLN A 253 9.16 -15.40 8.62
N MET A 254 9.62 -16.20 7.67
CA MET A 254 9.45 -17.65 7.71
C MET A 254 10.57 -18.28 8.53
N THR A 255 10.25 -19.39 9.18
CA THR A 255 11.16 -20.19 10.01
C THR A 255 11.18 -21.64 9.52
N ASP A 256 12.14 -22.43 10.00
CA ASP A 256 12.22 -23.86 9.69
C ASP A 256 11.00 -24.66 10.17
N ALA A 257 10.19 -24.10 11.08
CA ALA A 257 8.96 -24.70 11.56
C ALA A 257 7.76 -24.48 10.62
N ASP A 258 7.89 -23.60 9.61
CA ASP A 258 6.81 -23.23 8.71
C ASP A 258 6.69 -24.19 7.51
N ASP A 259 5.45 -24.52 7.13
CA ASP A 259 5.16 -25.19 5.86
C ASP A 259 5.15 -24.16 4.72
N LEU A 260 6.33 -23.94 4.11
CA LEU A 260 6.51 -22.96 3.03
C LEU A 260 5.59 -23.23 1.82
N ALA A 261 5.13 -24.47 1.60
CA ALA A 261 4.25 -24.81 0.46
C ALA A 261 2.83 -24.22 0.58
N ARG A 262 2.49 -23.64 1.74
CA ARG A 262 1.25 -22.89 1.97
C ARG A 262 1.38 -21.42 1.62
N TYR A 263 2.59 -20.86 1.64
CA TYR A 263 2.82 -19.43 1.52
C TYR A 263 3.32 -19.05 0.13
N PHE A 264 3.03 -17.83 -0.28
CA PHE A 264 3.79 -17.18 -1.34
C PHE A 264 5.02 -16.55 -0.68
N THR A 265 6.20 -17.09 -0.97
CA THR A 265 7.46 -16.72 -0.30
C THR A 265 8.38 -15.94 -1.22
N GLN A 266 9.17 -15.04 -0.63
CA GLN A 266 10.21 -14.29 -1.30
C GLN A 266 11.47 -14.19 -0.43
N ASP A 267 12.62 -14.05 -1.08
CA ASP A 267 13.83 -13.63 -0.40
C ASP A 267 13.80 -12.11 -0.21
N ALA A 268 14.12 -11.67 1.00
CA ALA A 268 14.08 -10.27 1.39
C ALA A 268 15.29 -9.88 2.24
N VAL A 269 15.61 -8.59 2.21
CA VAL A 269 16.46 -7.90 3.16
C VAL A 269 15.56 -7.05 4.03
N VAL A 270 15.52 -7.37 5.32
CA VAL A 270 14.81 -6.60 6.33
C VAL A 270 15.76 -5.54 6.90
N TYR A 271 15.34 -4.28 6.86
CA TYR A 271 16.06 -3.15 7.45
C TYR A 271 15.29 -2.62 8.67
N ASP A 272 15.88 -2.76 9.85
CA ASP A 272 15.28 -2.35 11.13
C ASP A 272 15.73 -0.95 11.60
N SER A 273 16.18 -0.10 10.66
CA SER A 273 16.87 1.18 10.88
C SER A 273 18.33 1.10 11.34
N VAL A 274 18.84 -0.09 11.65
CA VAL A 274 20.22 -0.29 12.12
C VAL A 274 20.94 -1.37 11.32
N THR A 275 20.25 -2.48 11.05
CA THR A 275 20.80 -3.70 10.46
C THR A 275 20.01 -4.12 9.23
N CYS A 276 20.72 -4.72 8.27
CA CYS A 276 20.16 -5.32 7.08
C CYS A 276 20.28 -6.84 7.20
N THR A 277 19.16 -7.52 7.39
CA THR A 277 19.12 -8.97 7.62
C THR A 277 18.45 -9.69 6.45
N GLU A 278 19.17 -10.63 5.83
CA GLU A 278 18.58 -11.49 4.80
C GLU A 278 17.67 -12.55 5.44
N THR A 279 16.49 -12.73 4.88
CA THR A 279 15.49 -13.69 5.38
C THR A 279 14.53 -14.11 4.28
N THR A 280 13.86 -15.23 4.46
CA THR A 280 12.72 -15.63 3.62
C THR A 280 11.44 -15.12 4.29
N VAL A 281 10.62 -14.39 3.53
CA VAL A 281 9.33 -13.89 4.01
C VAL A 281 8.18 -14.58 3.28
N GLY A 282 7.05 -14.71 3.96
CA GLY A 282 5.80 -15.24 3.42
C GLY A 282 4.70 -14.19 3.50
N LEU A 283 3.98 -14.01 2.39
CA LEU A 283 2.87 -13.05 2.32
C LEU A 283 1.74 -13.52 3.25
N VAL A 284 1.35 -12.66 4.19
CA VAL A 284 0.27 -12.92 5.14
C VAL A 284 -0.95 -12.04 4.92
N GLY A 285 -0.81 -10.96 4.13
CA GLY A 285 -1.97 -10.23 3.63
C GLY A 285 -1.62 -9.21 2.56
N LEU A 286 -2.64 -8.81 1.82
CA LEU A 286 -2.55 -7.91 0.67
C LEU A 286 -3.78 -7.00 0.66
N HIS A 287 -3.55 -5.71 0.72
CA HIS A 287 -4.56 -4.68 0.62
C HIS A 287 -4.41 -3.97 -0.73
N ILE A 288 -5.51 -3.88 -1.48
CA ILE A 288 -5.53 -3.35 -2.84
C ILE A 288 -6.53 -2.19 -2.84
N ALA A 289 -6.04 -0.97 -3.10
CA ALA A 289 -6.88 0.19 -3.35
C ALA A 289 -6.91 0.48 -4.86
N ARG A 290 -8.10 0.68 -5.43
CA ARG A 290 -8.27 1.00 -6.85
C ARG A 290 -9.19 2.18 -7.10
N LYS A 291 -8.82 3.02 -8.06
CA LYS A 291 -9.65 4.12 -8.58
C LYS A 291 -10.27 3.76 -9.94
N VAL A 292 -11.59 3.90 -10.06
CA VAL A 292 -12.36 3.50 -11.26
C VAL A 292 -13.50 4.50 -11.52
N ALA A 293 -13.89 4.65 -12.80
CA ALA A 293 -14.80 5.71 -13.26
C ALA A 293 -16.17 5.79 -12.54
N PHE A 294 -16.72 4.67 -12.06
CA PHE A 294 -18.02 4.63 -11.38
C PHE A 294 -17.96 4.75 -9.86
N SER A 295 -16.76 4.90 -9.29
CA SER A 295 -16.58 5.01 -7.85
C SER A 295 -16.19 6.46 -7.50
N PRO A 296 -16.99 7.17 -6.67
CA PRO A 296 -16.68 8.55 -6.30
C PRO A 296 -15.40 8.69 -5.46
N LYS A 297 -14.92 7.57 -4.93
CA LYS A 297 -13.70 7.39 -4.11
C LYS A 297 -13.06 6.05 -4.48
N TRP A 298 -11.91 5.74 -3.90
CA TRP A 298 -11.27 4.45 -4.11
C TRP A 298 -12.16 3.26 -3.70
N ILE A 299 -11.81 2.08 -4.20
CA ILE A 299 -12.34 0.79 -3.76
C ILE A 299 -11.21 0.07 -3.05
N TRP A 300 -11.46 -0.39 -1.83
CA TRP A 300 -10.45 -1.04 -1.00
C TRP A 300 -10.79 -2.50 -0.79
N ALA A 301 -9.87 -3.39 -1.10
CA ALA A 301 -10.03 -4.82 -0.92
C ALA A 301 -8.92 -5.40 -0.07
N THR A 302 -9.28 -6.07 1.03
CA THR A 302 -8.31 -6.69 1.95
C THR A 302 -8.34 -8.20 1.83
N PHE A 303 -7.19 -8.79 1.51
CA PHE A 303 -6.97 -10.23 1.48
C PHE A 303 -6.02 -10.63 2.59
N GLU A 304 -6.29 -11.77 3.21
CA GLU A 304 -5.47 -12.31 4.28
C GLU A 304 -5.21 -13.80 4.08
N HIS A 305 -4.08 -14.28 4.58
CA HIS A 305 -3.80 -15.70 4.66
C HIS A 305 -4.72 -16.35 5.70
N GLU A 306 -5.29 -17.52 5.36
CA GLU A 306 -6.29 -18.20 6.20
C GLU A 306 -5.74 -18.65 7.56
N ASP A 307 -4.41 -18.77 7.69
CA ASP A 307 -3.72 -19.13 8.92
C ASP A 307 -3.26 -17.89 9.72
N ASN A 308 -3.80 -16.71 9.48
CA ASN A 308 -3.48 -15.54 10.31
C ASN A 308 -4.09 -15.67 11.70
N VAL A 309 -5.41 -15.80 11.79
CA VAL A 309 -6.16 -15.83 13.06
C VAL A 309 -7.44 -16.67 12.96
N PRO A 310 -7.90 -17.26 14.08
CA PRO A 310 -9.20 -17.92 14.14
C PRO A 310 -10.34 -16.93 14.45
N PRO A 311 -11.62 -17.35 14.37
CA PRO A 311 -12.75 -16.62 14.94
C PRO A 311 -12.56 -16.31 16.43
N ALA A 312 -13.03 -15.14 16.86
CA ALA A 312 -13.06 -14.77 18.27
C ALA A 312 -13.92 -15.74 19.10
N GLY A 313 -13.53 -15.94 20.36
CA GLY A 313 -14.17 -16.91 21.26
C GLY A 313 -13.97 -18.38 20.89
N SER A 314 -13.05 -18.69 19.96
CA SER A 314 -12.70 -20.06 19.61
C SER A 314 -11.32 -20.46 20.11
N ASN A 315 -11.12 -21.75 20.38
CA ASN A 315 -9.80 -22.33 20.70
C ASN A 315 -8.95 -22.61 19.44
N GLY A 316 -9.28 -21.96 18.32
CA GLY A 316 -8.86 -22.35 16.98
C GLY A 316 -9.54 -23.63 16.49
N ASP A 317 -9.19 -24.04 15.27
CA ASP A 317 -9.74 -25.20 14.57
C ASP A 317 -8.70 -26.32 14.37
N GLY A 318 -7.68 -26.35 15.23
CA GLY A 318 -6.59 -27.32 15.16
C GLY A 318 -5.41 -26.88 14.28
N ARG A 319 -5.56 -25.86 13.44
CA ARG A 319 -4.45 -25.27 12.67
C ARG A 319 -3.45 -24.52 13.56
N SER A 320 -2.23 -24.34 13.06
CA SER A 320 -1.26 -23.39 13.61
C SER A 320 -1.51 -22.03 12.99
N TYR A 321 -1.72 -21.01 13.84
CA TYR A 321 -2.00 -19.65 13.41
C TYR A 321 -0.79 -18.76 13.59
N SER A 322 -0.65 -17.77 12.71
CA SER A 322 0.48 -16.84 12.68
C SER A 322 0.45 -15.91 13.89
N PHE A 323 -0.73 -15.45 14.28
CA PHE A 323 -0.91 -14.41 15.29
C PHE A 323 -1.77 -14.89 16.47
N PHE A 324 -1.92 -16.20 16.67
CA PHE A 324 -2.78 -16.74 17.72
C PHE A 324 -2.15 -17.98 18.37
N SER A 325 -2.09 -17.95 19.70
CA SER A 325 -1.65 -19.03 20.56
C SER A 325 -2.85 -19.84 21.07
N LYS A 326 -2.80 -21.15 20.81
CA LYS A 326 -3.71 -22.13 21.45
C LYS A 326 -3.49 -22.20 22.97
N TYR A 327 -2.27 -21.93 23.43
CA TYR A 327 -1.98 -21.85 24.86
C TYR A 327 -2.73 -20.66 25.46
N CYS A 328 -2.64 -19.49 24.83
CA CYS A 328 -3.33 -18.31 25.36
C CYS A 328 -4.83 -18.42 25.31
N ALA A 329 -5.41 -19.03 24.27
CA ALA A 329 -6.85 -19.29 24.24
C ALA A 329 -7.35 -20.16 25.41
N LYS A 330 -6.51 -21.06 25.94
CA LYS A 330 -6.84 -21.91 27.10
C LYS A 330 -6.54 -21.25 28.44
N ASN A 331 -5.68 -20.24 28.45
CA ASN A 331 -5.20 -19.54 29.62
C ASN A 331 -5.54 -18.04 29.54
N GLU A 332 -6.67 -17.72 28.89
CA GLU A 332 -7.16 -16.35 28.80
C GLU A 332 -7.48 -15.86 30.22
N PRO A 333 -6.90 -14.72 30.67
CA PRO A 333 -7.18 -14.18 31.99
C PRO A 333 -8.66 -13.86 32.16
N ALA A 334 -9.20 -14.11 33.36
CA ALA A 334 -10.60 -13.79 33.65
C ALA A 334 -10.92 -12.29 33.55
N ASN A 335 -9.92 -11.42 33.77
CA ASN A 335 -10.05 -9.97 33.76
C ASN A 335 -9.02 -9.38 32.81
N CYS A 336 -9.29 -9.43 31.50
CA CYS A 336 -8.48 -8.67 30.56
C CYS A 336 -8.70 -7.16 30.72
N PRO A 337 -7.63 -6.35 30.66
CA PRO A 337 -7.72 -4.92 30.89
C PRO A 337 -8.51 -4.23 29.78
N TYR A 338 -9.07 -3.07 30.11
CA TYR A 338 -9.67 -2.16 29.12
C TYR A 338 -8.62 -1.41 28.28
N GLU A 339 -7.35 -1.56 28.64
CA GLU A 339 -6.22 -0.95 27.96
C GLU A 339 -6.05 -1.52 26.55
N VAL A 340 -5.56 -0.68 25.63
CA VAL A 340 -5.35 -1.07 24.23
C VAL A 340 -4.01 -1.80 24.06
N ALA A 341 -3.10 -1.74 25.04
CA ALA A 341 -1.76 -2.31 24.97
C ALA A 341 -1.45 -3.28 26.12
N ILE A 342 -0.58 -4.26 25.85
CA ILE A 342 -0.04 -5.20 26.83
C ILE A 342 1.05 -4.48 27.62
N THR A 343 0.71 -4.05 28.84
CA THR A 343 1.62 -3.39 29.79
C THR A 343 2.10 -4.34 30.90
N ASP A 344 1.45 -5.49 31.04
CA ASP A 344 1.73 -6.52 32.05
C ASP A 344 1.80 -7.89 31.38
N VAL A 345 2.73 -8.74 31.85
CA VAL A 345 2.90 -10.13 31.38
C VAL A 345 1.66 -10.98 31.66
N ASP A 346 0.89 -10.64 32.70
CA ASP A 346 -0.36 -11.34 33.03
C ASP A 346 -1.43 -11.15 31.94
N ASN A 347 -1.30 -10.09 31.12
CA ASN A 347 -2.24 -9.75 30.05
C ASN A 347 -1.81 -10.27 28.67
N ILE A 348 -0.69 -11.01 28.56
CA ILE A 348 -0.17 -11.50 27.28
C ILE A 348 -1.19 -12.36 26.50
N CYS A 349 -2.04 -13.10 27.23
CA CYS A 349 -3.03 -13.98 26.64
C CYS A 349 -4.39 -13.31 26.43
N CYS A 350 -4.51 -12.00 26.71
CA CYS A 350 -5.70 -11.24 26.40
C CYS A 350 -5.82 -11.00 24.89
N PRO A 351 -6.97 -11.30 24.29
CA PRO A 351 -7.13 -11.20 22.85
C PRO A 351 -7.10 -9.75 22.36
N ASN A 352 -6.51 -9.54 21.19
CA ASN A 352 -6.54 -8.31 20.38
C ASN A 352 -5.91 -7.06 21.01
N LEU A 353 -5.02 -7.23 22.00
CA LEU A 353 -4.22 -6.14 22.54
C LEU A 353 -2.98 -5.84 21.68
N ILE A 354 -2.56 -4.57 21.68
CA ILE A 354 -1.32 -4.09 21.06
C ILE A 354 -0.14 -4.54 21.90
N THR A 355 0.91 -5.08 21.29
CA THR A 355 2.18 -5.32 22.01
C THR A 355 2.88 -4.00 22.29
N PHE A 356 3.25 -3.73 23.54
CA PHE A 356 4.05 -2.55 23.88
C PHE A 356 5.52 -2.79 23.48
N PRO A 357 6.23 -1.80 22.91
CA PRO A 357 7.68 -1.89 22.67
C PRO A 357 8.41 -1.90 24.02
N GLY A 358 8.61 -3.10 24.57
CA GLY A 358 9.37 -3.31 25.79
C GLY A 358 10.61 -4.16 25.54
N PRO A 359 11.67 -4.03 26.37
CA PRO A 359 12.85 -4.89 26.28
C PRO A 359 12.52 -6.35 26.63
N ASN A 360 11.32 -6.65 27.15
CA ASN A 360 10.88 -8.00 27.48
C ASN A 360 10.29 -8.69 26.23
N PRO A 361 10.97 -9.68 25.64
CA PRO A 361 10.44 -10.43 24.49
C PRO A 361 9.17 -11.22 24.82
N ALA A 362 8.87 -11.46 26.10
CA ALA A 362 7.60 -12.08 26.47
C ALA A 362 6.41 -11.14 26.19
N LEU A 363 6.59 -9.82 26.14
CA LEU A 363 5.52 -8.86 25.81
C LEU A 363 5.36 -8.62 24.30
N SER A 364 6.09 -9.36 23.47
CA SER A 364 6.22 -9.10 22.04
C SER A 364 5.53 -10.13 21.14
N ILE A 365 4.60 -10.94 21.66
CA ILE A 365 3.74 -11.78 20.81
C ILE A 365 2.29 -11.29 20.90
N ASN A 366 1.58 -11.25 19.78
CA ASN A 366 0.16 -10.92 19.79
C ASN A 366 -0.70 -12.16 20.02
N GLN A 367 -1.87 -11.96 20.63
CA GLN A 367 -2.95 -12.95 20.70
C GLN A 367 -4.15 -12.41 19.91
N VAL A 368 -4.16 -12.58 18.59
CA VAL A 368 -5.15 -11.96 17.70
C VAL A 368 -6.26 -12.94 17.34
N THR A 369 -7.50 -12.44 17.32
CA THR A 369 -8.69 -13.18 16.91
C THR A 369 -9.60 -12.36 16.00
N ARG A 370 -10.44 -13.04 15.23
CA ARG A 370 -11.40 -12.44 14.30
C ARG A 370 -12.75 -12.18 14.97
N LEU A 371 -12.93 -10.97 15.50
CA LEU A 371 -14.20 -10.38 15.96
C LEU A 371 -15.28 -10.35 14.88
N THR A 372 -15.02 -9.71 13.73
CA THR A 372 -16.00 -9.62 12.63
C THR A 372 -15.84 -10.81 11.70
N PRO A 373 -16.84 -11.70 11.57
CA PRO A 373 -16.77 -12.83 10.64
C PRO A 373 -16.51 -12.36 9.21
N ILE A 374 -15.68 -13.09 8.47
CA ILE A 374 -15.39 -12.78 7.06
C ILE A 374 -16.68 -12.93 6.24
N GLN A 375 -17.28 -11.79 5.90
CA GLN A 375 -18.60 -11.75 5.26
C GLN A 375 -18.55 -12.04 3.76
N ALA A 376 -17.46 -11.67 3.07
CA ALA A 376 -17.31 -11.75 1.60
C ALA A 376 -17.83 -13.09 1.08
N TRP A 377 -19.07 -13.07 0.58
CA TRP A 377 -19.99 -14.19 0.44
C TRP A 377 -19.27 -15.53 0.34
N SER A 378 -19.06 -16.26 1.44
CA SER A 378 -18.08 -17.37 1.54
C SER A 378 -17.98 -18.33 0.34
N LYS A 379 -19.04 -18.45 -0.46
CA LYS A 379 -19.06 -19.05 -1.80
C LYS A 379 -18.04 -18.46 -2.80
N ILE A 380 -17.84 -17.14 -2.89
CA ILE A 380 -16.88 -16.50 -3.82
C ILE A 380 -15.44 -16.82 -3.42
N ASN A 381 -15.10 -16.66 -2.13
CA ASN A 381 -13.83 -17.11 -1.55
C ASN A 381 -13.58 -18.59 -1.89
N ARG A 382 -14.54 -19.48 -1.62
CA ARG A 382 -14.40 -20.91 -1.96
C ARG A 382 -14.18 -21.18 -3.45
N ARG A 383 -14.74 -20.37 -4.34
CA ARG A 383 -14.64 -20.57 -5.80
C ARG A 383 -13.28 -20.13 -6.34
N TYR A 384 -12.80 -18.95 -5.95
CA TYR A 384 -11.45 -18.50 -6.33
C TYR A 384 -10.36 -19.38 -5.72
N ARG A 385 -10.48 -19.72 -4.43
CA ARG A 385 -9.55 -20.67 -3.79
C ARG A 385 -9.53 -22.03 -4.47
N ARG A 386 -10.68 -22.52 -4.97
CA ARG A 386 -10.74 -23.75 -5.77
C ARG A 386 -10.03 -23.59 -7.12
N ALA A 387 -10.19 -22.44 -7.79
CA ALA A 387 -9.48 -22.16 -9.03
C ALA A 387 -7.96 -22.13 -8.81
N TYR A 388 -7.49 -21.43 -7.77
CA TYR A 388 -6.10 -21.42 -7.35
C TYR A 388 -5.56 -22.79 -6.96
N ARG A 389 -6.36 -23.61 -6.27
CA ARG A 389 -5.97 -24.99 -5.95
C ARG A 389 -5.79 -25.84 -7.22
N LYS A 390 -6.68 -25.70 -8.21
CA LYS A 390 -6.53 -26.38 -9.51
C LYS A 390 -5.27 -25.92 -10.26
N ALA A 391 -4.90 -24.65 -10.07
CA ALA A 391 -3.69 -24.07 -10.63
C ALA A 391 -2.41 -24.38 -9.83
N GLY A 392 -2.48 -25.14 -8.74
CA GLY A 392 -1.33 -25.45 -7.90
C GLY A 392 -0.78 -24.25 -7.09
N SER A 393 -1.62 -23.26 -6.79
CA SER A 393 -1.20 -21.98 -6.21
C SER A 393 -1.19 -21.92 -4.68
N PRO A 394 -0.21 -21.24 -4.06
CA PRO A 394 -0.28 -20.90 -2.64
C PRO A 394 -1.40 -19.89 -2.35
N PHE A 395 -1.82 -19.07 -3.32
CA PHE A 395 -2.95 -18.14 -3.16
C PHE A 395 -4.30 -18.83 -2.92
N ARG A 396 -4.36 -20.17 -3.02
CA ARG A 396 -5.51 -20.96 -2.52
C ARG A 396 -5.73 -20.80 -1.01
N HIS A 397 -4.74 -20.31 -0.27
CA HIS A 397 -4.77 -20.06 1.16
C HIS A 397 -5.20 -18.63 1.52
N PHE A 398 -5.44 -17.76 0.54
CA PHE A 398 -5.94 -16.41 0.79
C PHE A 398 -7.46 -16.35 0.80
N VAL A 399 -8.00 -15.47 1.63
CA VAL A 399 -9.42 -15.13 1.71
C VAL A 399 -9.60 -13.64 1.54
N LEU A 400 -10.59 -13.22 0.74
CA LEU A 400 -11.06 -11.84 0.75
C LEU A 400 -11.80 -11.62 2.07
N VAL A 401 -11.32 -10.70 2.90
CA VAL A 401 -12.00 -10.27 4.11
C VAL A 401 -13.23 -9.45 3.73
N GLY A 402 -13.04 -8.51 2.79
CA GLY A 402 -14.11 -7.77 2.14
C GLY A 402 -13.56 -6.71 1.19
N ALA A 403 -14.45 -6.24 0.31
CA ALA A 403 -14.22 -5.09 -0.55
C ALA A 403 -15.17 -3.96 -0.12
N GLN A 404 -14.62 -2.78 0.12
CA GLN A 404 -15.33 -1.61 0.59
C GLN A 404 -15.27 -0.48 -0.45
N TRP A 405 -16.40 0.20 -0.67
CA TRP A 405 -16.52 1.33 -1.59
C TRP A 405 -17.48 2.40 -1.04
N ALA A 406 -17.34 3.62 -1.56
CA ALA A 406 -18.18 4.74 -1.18
C ALA A 406 -19.37 4.94 -2.12
N LYS A 407 -20.50 5.37 -1.56
CA LYS A 407 -21.65 5.86 -2.33
C LYS A 407 -21.89 7.34 -2.04
N PRO A 408 -22.10 8.20 -3.08
CA PRO A 408 -22.52 9.58 -2.87
C PRO A 408 -23.91 9.61 -2.24
N ARG A 409 -24.17 10.57 -1.33
CA ARG A 409 -25.51 10.74 -0.76
C ARG A 409 -26.46 11.30 -1.83
N ALA A 410 -27.68 10.79 -1.90
CA ALA A 410 -28.69 11.32 -2.82
C ALA A 410 -29.05 12.75 -2.40
N GLY A 411 -28.92 13.72 -3.32
CA GLY A 411 -29.30 15.12 -3.11
C GLY A 411 -28.17 16.08 -2.75
N THR A 412 -26.92 15.61 -2.62
CA THR A 412 -25.74 16.49 -2.65
C THR A 412 -25.19 16.45 -4.06
N GLU A 413 -25.23 17.57 -4.79
CA GLU A 413 -24.53 17.69 -6.06
C GLU A 413 -23.07 17.26 -5.89
N GLN A 414 -22.56 16.57 -6.92
CA GLN A 414 -21.22 16.03 -7.01
C GLN A 414 -20.15 16.95 -6.40
N ALA A 415 -19.55 16.51 -5.28
CA ALA A 415 -18.18 16.88 -4.96
C ALA A 415 -17.22 15.91 -5.65
N SER A 416 -17.33 15.80 -6.99
CA SER A 416 -16.20 15.39 -7.82
C SER A 416 -15.33 16.64 -7.98
N GLY A 417 -14.16 16.66 -7.32
CA GLY A 417 -13.18 17.75 -7.46
C GLY A 417 -13.48 19.05 -6.69
N GLY A 418 -14.47 19.07 -5.79
CA GLY A 418 -14.78 20.25 -4.96
C GLY A 418 -13.99 20.26 -3.65
N ARG A 419 -13.35 21.39 -3.35
CA ARG A 419 -12.59 21.70 -2.12
C ARG A 419 -13.25 21.08 -0.88
N MET A 420 -12.51 20.23 -0.18
CA MET A 420 -12.90 19.79 1.15
C MET A 420 -13.02 21.02 2.06
N PRO A 421 -14.18 21.26 2.71
CA PRO A 421 -14.29 22.36 3.67
C PRO A 421 -13.34 22.11 4.84
N ALA A 422 -12.61 23.15 5.27
CA ALA A 422 -11.86 23.10 6.52
C ALA A 422 -12.85 22.83 7.68
N GLY A 423 -12.77 21.64 8.27
CA GLY A 423 -13.74 21.13 9.25
C GLY A 423 -13.38 21.52 10.68
N HIS A 424 -14.41 21.92 11.43
CA HIS A 424 -14.40 22.34 12.83
C HIS A 424 -13.78 21.35 13.81
N ALA A 425 -13.15 21.89 14.86
CA ALA A 425 -12.58 21.16 15.99
C ALA A 425 -13.68 20.47 16.82
N ALA A 426 -13.50 19.17 17.11
CA ALA A 426 -14.30 18.47 18.11
C ALA A 426 -13.92 18.96 19.53
N PRO A 427 -14.90 19.23 20.42
CA PRO A 427 -14.68 19.92 21.69
C PRO A 427 -13.93 19.12 22.78
N HIS A 428 -13.36 17.94 22.45
CA HIS A 428 -12.55 17.13 23.38
C HIS A 428 -11.11 16.90 22.94
N PHE A 429 -10.69 17.50 21.82
CA PHE A 429 -9.29 17.45 21.36
C PHE A 429 -8.85 18.84 20.88
N PRO A 430 -8.61 19.80 21.80
CA PRO A 430 -8.13 21.12 21.41
C PRO A 430 -6.71 20.98 20.85
N GLY A 431 -6.54 21.28 19.56
CA GLY A 431 -5.22 21.35 18.90
C GLY A 431 -4.89 20.24 17.90
N SER A 432 -5.82 19.32 17.57
CA SER A 432 -5.51 18.21 16.66
C SER A 432 -5.28 18.67 15.20
N PRO A 433 -4.18 18.26 14.54
CA PRO A 433 -3.95 18.49 13.10
C PRO A 433 -4.92 17.69 12.20
N TRP A 434 -5.74 16.81 12.78
CA TRP A 434 -6.68 15.96 12.05
C TRP A 434 -8.03 16.64 11.82
N GLN A 435 -8.05 17.69 11.01
CA GLN A 435 -9.32 18.20 10.45
C GLN A 435 -9.81 17.21 9.38
N ARG A 436 -10.68 16.28 9.78
CA ARG A 436 -11.22 15.27 8.85
C ARG A 436 -12.24 15.93 7.91
N PRO A 437 -12.01 15.88 6.60
CA PRO A 437 -12.84 16.63 5.64
C PRO A 437 -14.24 16.04 5.42
N CYS A 438 -14.51 14.86 5.96
CA CYS A 438 -15.83 14.25 6.05
C CYS A 438 -15.88 13.62 7.44
N ASN A 439 -16.85 13.92 8.31
CA ASN A 439 -16.95 13.32 9.65
C ASN A 439 -17.19 11.80 9.45
N PRO A 440 -16.14 10.95 9.47
CA PRO A 440 -16.32 9.54 9.18
C PRO A 440 -16.97 8.92 10.41
N ASN A 441 -17.51 7.70 10.32
CA ASN A 441 -17.74 6.93 11.55
C ASN A 441 -16.41 6.97 12.32
N GLY A 442 -16.44 7.55 13.51
CA GLY A 442 -15.23 8.11 14.07
C GLY A 442 -14.26 7.04 14.54
N PRO A 443 -12.96 7.34 14.57
CA PRO A 443 -11.93 6.32 14.70
C PRO A 443 -11.87 5.70 16.11
N TRP A 444 -12.39 6.39 17.13
CA TRP A 444 -12.17 6.07 18.54
C TRP A 444 -13.19 6.86 19.37
N ALA A 445 -14.18 6.23 20.01
CA ALA A 445 -15.12 6.88 20.94
C ALA A 445 -15.77 8.21 20.47
N VAL A 446 -15.78 8.51 19.17
CA VAL A 446 -16.54 9.63 18.61
C VAL A 446 -17.90 9.06 18.25
N GLU A 447 -18.96 9.69 18.73
CA GLU A 447 -20.31 9.31 18.33
C GLU A 447 -20.37 9.23 16.79
N PRO A 448 -20.96 8.17 16.23
CA PRO A 448 -21.15 8.11 14.80
C PRO A 448 -21.85 9.39 14.34
N PRO A 449 -21.41 10.00 13.23
CA PRO A 449 -21.95 11.26 12.74
C PRO A 449 -23.47 11.20 12.71
N SER A 450 -24.12 12.27 13.18
CA SER A 450 -25.57 12.36 13.09
C SER A 450 -26.02 12.20 11.64
N ARG A 451 -27.27 11.76 11.40
CA ARG A 451 -27.81 11.53 10.04
C ARG A 451 -27.82 12.84 9.24
N GLY A 452 -26.71 13.21 8.61
CA GLY A 452 -26.52 14.54 8.01
C GLY A 452 -25.05 14.94 7.83
N GLU A 453 -24.16 14.44 8.69
CA GLU A 453 -22.76 14.90 8.77
C GLU A 453 -21.77 14.11 7.90
N ALA A 454 -22.07 12.86 7.53
CA ALA A 454 -21.23 12.06 6.64
C ALA A 454 -21.44 12.44 5.16
N CYS A 455 -20.34 12.74 4.45
CA CYS A 455 -20.34 13.14 3.04
C CYS A 455 -20.53 11.97 2.06
N TYR A 456 -20.36 10.72 2.52
CA TYR A 456 -20.56 9.50 1.74
C TYR A 456 -21.05 8.36 2.63
N GLU A 457 -21.79 7.42 2.02
CA GLU A 457 -22.21 6.16 2.64
C GLU A 457 -21.13 5.09 2.38
N GLN A 458 -20.69 4.41 3.44
CA GLN A 458 -19.66 3.37 3.35
C GLN A 458 -20.25 1.98 3.25
N ILE A 459 -19.80 1.16 2.29
CA ILE A 459 -20.40 -0.14 2.02
C ILE A 459 -19.30 -1.21 1.83
N PRO A 460 -19.29 -2.30 2.64
CA PRO A 460 -20.03 -2.42 3.89
C PRO A 460 -19.55 -1.37 4.91
N SER A 461 -20.38 -1.02 5.88
CA SER A 461 -20.06 0.01 6.87
C SER A 461 -19.04 -0.46 7.93
N ASP A 462 -18.85 -1.77 8.07
CA ASP A 462 -18.14 -2.44 9.16
C ASP A 462 -17.00 -3.35 8.67
N LEU A 463 -16.24 -2.91 7.66
CA LEU A 463 -15.03 -3.63 7.21
C LEU A 463 -13.84 -3.36 8.16
N ARG A 464 -13.92 -3.94 9.36
CA ARG A 464 -12.96 -3.79 10.46
C ARG A 464 -12.36 -5.11 10.91
N ASN A 465 -11.43 -5.04 11.86
CA ASN A 465 -10.67 -6.14 12.40
C ASN A 465 -9.96 -6.96 11.32
N THR A 466 -9.09 -6.29 10.55
CA THR A 466 -8.19 -6.97 9.62
C THR A 466 -6.79 -7.06 10.23
N SER A 467 -6.12 -8.22 10.10
CA SER A 467 -4.73 -8.38 10.53
C SER A 467 -3.79 -7.43 9.79
N MET A 468 -4.25 -6.86 8.68
CA MET A 468 -3.55 -5.85 7.88
C MET A 468 -3.69 -4.43 8.43
N GLU A 469 -4.88 -4.00 8.87
CA GLU A 469 -5.20 -2.57 9.08
C GLU A 469 -5.78 -2.25 10.47
N THR A 470 -6.68 -3.06 11.00
CA THR A 470 -7.57 -2.63 12.10
C THR A 470 -7.72 -3.66 13.22
N LEU A 471 -6.83 -4.66 13.31
CA LEU A 471 -6.97 -5.79 14.26
C LEU A 471 -6.95 -5.42 15.75
N PHE A 472 -6.37 -4.27 16.09
CA PHE A 472 -6.29 -3.81 17.48
C PHE A 472 -7.63 -3.21 17.89
N VAL A 473 -8.08 -3.55 19.09
CA VAL A 473 -9.45 -3.24 19.55
C VAL A 473 -9.43 -2.49 20.88
N GLN A 474 -10.43 -1.64 21.08
CA GLN A 474 -10.75 -1.11 22.39
C GLN A 474 -11.69 -2.05 23.11
N THR A 475 -11.61 -2.10 24.43
CA THR A 475 -12.55 -2.85 25.26
C THR A 475 -13.33 -1.84 26.10
N ASP A 476 -14.66 -1.80 25.98
CA ASP A 476 -15.46 -0.94 26.87
C ASP A 476 -15.47 -1.48 28.31
N ARG A 477 -16.01 -0.70 29.26
CA ARG A 477 -16.12 -1.07 30.69
C ARG A 477 -16.92 -2.35 30.97
N THR A 478 -17.55 -2.95 29.95
CA THR A 478 -18.29 -4.21 30.07
C THR A 478 -17.53 -5.39 29.48
N GLY A 479 -16.31 -5.17 28.96
CA GLY A 479 -15.50 -6.21 28.33
C GLY A 479 -15.76 -6.37 26.83
N THR A 480 -16.59 -5.52 26.22
CA THR A 480 -16.93 -5.64 24.79
C THR A 480 -15.82 -5.05 23.94
N GLN A 481 -15.26 -5.85 23.03
CA GLN A 481 -14.22 -5.42 22.10
C GLN A 481 -14.79 -4.75 20.84
N TYR A 482 -14.24 -3.58 20.50
CA TYR A 482 -14.56 -2.80 19.30
C TYR A 482 -13.30 -2.58 18.47
N SER A 483 -13.33 -2.94 17.20
CA SER A 483 -12.24 -2.66 16.26
C SER A 483 -12.43 -1.30 15.57
N ALA A 484 -11.33 -0.66 15.19
CA ALA A 484 -11.33 0.56 14.38
C ALA A 484 -12.14 0.41 13.09
N ASP A 485 -12.93 1.43 12.78
CA ASP A 485 -14.17 1.37 12.00
C ASP A 485 -14.14 0.75 10.61
N SER A 486 -13.21 1.17 9.73
CA SER A 486 -13.20 0.74 8.33
C SER A 486 -11.92 1.10 7.58
N CYS A 487 -11.68 0.47 6.42
CA CYS A 487 -10.61 0.86 5.51
C CYS A 487 -10.74 2.34 5.14
N MET A 488 -11.91 2.78 4.69
CA MET A 488 -12.17 4.17 4.32
C MET A 488 -11.79 5.17 5.40
N ASN A 489 -12.17 4.91 6.65
CA ASN A 489 -11.90 5.83 7.75
C ASN A 489 -10.41 5.98 8.04
N CYS A 490 -9.64 4.90 7.87
CA CYS A 490 -8.19 4.95 7.97
C CYS A 490 -7.56 5.64 6.76
N HIS A 491 -8.02 5.35 5.54
CA HIS A 491 -7.50 5.94 4.30
C HIS A 491 -7.74 7.45 4.20
N PHE A 492 -8.94 7.93 4.53
CA PHE A 492 -9.24 9.37 4.55
C PHE A 492 -8.57 10.11 5.71
N ALA A 493 -8.10 9.39 6.73
CA ALA A 493 -7.22 9.96 7.75
C ALA A 493 -5.75 9.88 7.33
N GLY A 494 -5.38 9.02 6.36
CA GLY A 494 -3.99 8.78 5.98
C GLY A 494 -3.42 9.84 5.05
N GLY A 495 -4.23 10.46 4.19
CA GLY A 495 -3.72 11.48 3.28
C GLY A 495 -4.77 12.01 2.31
N ILE A 496 -4.39 13.04 1.56
CA ILE A 496 -5.24 13.63 0.52
C ILE A 496 -5.65 12.59 -0.54
N ASP A 497 -6.87 12.73 -1.05
CA ASP A 497 -7.57 11.75 -1.90
C ASP A 497 -7.74 10.34 -1.29
N GLY A 498 -7.46 10.17 0.00
CA GLY A 498 -7.54 8.87 0.68
C GLY A 498 -6.41 7.92 0.29
N SER A 499 -5.26 8.46 -0.12
CA SER A 499 -4.06 7.69 -0.48
C SER A 499 -3.16 7.50 0.74
N TYR A 500 -2.61 6.28 0.91
CA TYR A 500 -1.62 6.00 1.96
C TYR A 500 -0.20 6.38 1.58
N LEU A 501 0.07 6.66 0.30
CA LEU A 501 1.42 6.97 -0.17
C LEU A 501 2.00 8.19 0.53
N TRP A 502 1.16 9.16 0.92
CA TRP A 502 1.59 10.39 1.60
C TRP A 502 2.21 10.13 2.98
N LEU A 503 1.71 9.13 3.71
CA LEU A 503 2.30 8.77 5.00
C LEU A 503 3.74 8.26 4.83
N ASP A 504 3.97 7.48 3.76
CA ASP A 504 5.27 6.90 3.46
C ASP A 504 6.20 7.87 2.70
N ALA A 505 5.66 8.88 2.03
CA ALA A 505 6.44 9.88 1.29
C ALA A 505 7.44 10.64 2.19
N MET A 506 7.08 10.84 3.47
CA MET A 506 7.93 11.49 4.47
C MET A 506 8.90 10.53 5.17
N LEU A 507 8.74 9.22 5.01
CA LEU A 507 9.61 8.20 5.60
C LEU A 507 10.84 8.00 4.71
N ASN A 508 11.71 9.01 4.70
CA ASN A 508 12.94 8.93 3.90
C ASN A 508 13.90 7.88 4.49
N PRO A 509 14.45 6.93 3.69
CA PRO A 509 15.51 6.02 4.12
C PRO A 509 16.82 6.67 4.61
N TYR A 510 17.07 7.97 4.38
CA TYR A 510 18.41 8.57 4.59
C TYR A 510 18.63 9.35 5.89
N ARG A 511 17.75 9.26 6.89
CA ARG A 511 18.07 9.76 8.26
C ARG A 511 18.21 8.63 9.25
N ALA A 512 19.38 8.00 9.21
CA ALA A 512 20.02 7.44 10.40
C ALA A 512 21.23 8.34 10.72
N GLY A 513 20.98 9.46 11.40
CA GLY A 513 22.02 10.42 11.75
C GLY A 513 21.54 11.86 11.66
N ASP A 514 20.90 12.32 12.74
CA ASP A 514 21.24 13.57 13.43
C ASP A 514 20.66 13.51 14.85
#